data_AF-A0A090WS25-F1
#
_entry.id   AF-A0A090WS25-F1
#
_cell.length_a   1.000
_cell.length_b   1.000
_cell.length_c   1.000
_cell.angle_alpha   90.00
_cell.angle_beta   90.00
_cell.angle_gamma   90.00
#
_symmetry.space_group_name_H-M   'P 1'
#
loop_
_entity.id
_entity.type
_entity.pdbx_description
1 polymer ?
#
loop_
_entity_poly.entity_id
_entity_poly.type
_entity_poly.pdbx_seq_one_letter_code
_entity_poly.pdbx_strand_id
1 'polypeptide(L)'
;MKKIILSLLSVSLFVFSCSNDDDGDVQLPLGDYDNGILVSSEGGPASVSYISDDYMTVENEIYYNVNSENLGVYLQSIGFNGDLAYIISDNANTITVVNRYTFLKQAEISTGLLTPRYITFLNGKGYVTNWGRW
;
A
#
# COMPACT_ATOMS: atom_id res chain seq x y z
N MET A 1 -22.68 -54.30 25.78
CA MET A 1 -21.27 -53.99 25.44
C MET A 1 -21.14 -53.09 24.21
N LYS A 2 -21.74 -53.40 23.04
CA LYS A 2 -21.70 -52.55 21.82
C LYS A 2 -22.27 -51.13 21.97
N LYS A 3 -23.32 -50.94 22.77
CA LYS A 3 -23.95 -49.61 22.99
C LYS A 3 -23.12 -48.66 23.87
N ILE A 4 -22.27 -49.20 24.75
CA ILE A 4 -21.39 -48.41 25.63
C ILE A 4 -20.17 -47.91 24.84
N ILE A 5 -19.66 -48.72 23.90
CA ILE A 5 -18.55 -48.33 23.01
C ILE A 5 -18.95 -47.16 22.09
N LEU A 6 -20.19 -47.16 21.58
CA LEU A 6 -20.70 -46.06 20.74
C LEU A 6 -20.89 -44.73 21.52
N SER A 7 -21.19 -44.84 22.82
CA SER A 7 -21.34 -43.69 23.72
C SER A 7 -20.01 -43.08 24.15
N LEU A 8 -18.93 -43.86 24.20
CA LEU A 8 -17.59 -43.37 24.55
C LEU A 8 -16.91 -42.66 23.36
N LEU A 9 -17.21 -43.08 22.12
CA LEU A 9 -16.66 -42.48 20.90
C LEU A 9 -17.27 -41.10 20.57
N SER A 10 -18.48 -40.82 21.04
CA SER A 10 -19.18 -39.55 20.83
C SER A 10 -18.68 -38.46 21.78
N VAL A 11 -18.22 -38.81 22.98
CA VAL A 11 -17.67 -37.85 23.97
C VAL A 11 -16.25 -37.39 23.59
N SER A 12 -15.46 -38.24 22.92
CA SER A 12 -14.11 -37.88 22.45
C SER A 12 -14.08 -36.83 21.33
N LEU A 13 -15.20 -36.59 20.65
CA LEU A 13 -15.31 -35.56 19.60
C LEU A 13 -15.50 -34.13 20.14
N PHE A 14 -15.87 -33.98 21.42
CA PHE A 14 -16.10 -32.66 22.03
C PHE A 14 -14.90 -32.09 22.80
N VAL A 15 -13.83 -32.88 23.00
CA VAL A 15 -12.63 -32.45 23.76
C VAL A 15 -11.48 -31.94 22.87
N PHE A 16 -11.62 -31.97 21.54
CA PHE A 16 -10.65 -31.40 20.60
C PHE A 16 -11.11 -30.07 19.98
N SER A 17 -12.24 -29.51 20.40
CA SER A 17 -12.64 -28.15 20.02
C SER A 17 -12.03 -27.13 20.96
N CYS A 18 -10.69 -27.08 21.02
CA CYS A 18 -10.02 -25.83 21.38
C CYS A 18 -10.05 -24.96 20.12
N SER A 19 -11.09 -24.15 19.95
CA SER A 19 -10.94 -22.97 19.11
C SER A 19 -10.18 -21.96 19.97
N ASN A 20 -8.92 -21.70 19.63
CA ASN A 20 -8.25 -20.50 20.12
C ASN A 20 -8.84 -19.33 19.31
N ASP A 21 -10.10 -18.99 19.58
CA ASP A 21 -10.80 -17.86 18.96
C ASP A 21 -10.60 -16.56 19.77
N ASP A 22 -9.72 -16.58 20.78
CA ASP A 22 -9.63 -15.56 21.83
C ASP A 22 -8.23 -14.92 21.96
N ASP A 23 -7.48 -14.88 20.87
CA ASP A 23 -6.43 -13.87 20.66
C ASP A 23 -6.77 -13.15 19.35
N GLY A 24 -7.82 -12.33 19.40
CA GLY A 24 -8.08 -11.36 18.35
C GLY A 24 -6.88 -10.43 18.27
N ASP A 25 -5.94 -10.73 17.37
CA ASP A 25 -4.81 -9.86 17.05
C ASP A 25 -5.40 -8.50 16.68
N VAL A 26 -5.32 -7.54 17.61
CA VAL A 26 -5.79 -6.19 17.38
C VAL A 26 -4.84 -5.60 16.35
N GLN A 27 -5.21 -5.70 15.08
CA GLN A 27 -4.46 -5.05 14.01
C GLN A 27 -4.55 -3.55 14.23
N LEU A 28 -3.46 -2.99 14.77
CA LEU A 28 -3.30 -1.56 14.90
C LEU A 28 -3.15 -0.97 13.50
N PRO A 29 -3.79 0.19 13.21
CA PRO A 29 -3.60 0.86 11.93
C PRO A 29 -2.12 1.12 11.67
N LEU A 30 -1.67 0.84 10.45
CA LEU A 30 -0.29 1.08 10.03
C LEU A 30 0.00 2.58 9.77
N GLY A 31 -1.04 3.41 9.73
CA GLY A 31 -0.99 4.86 9.59
C GLY A 31 -2.37 5.44 9.26
N ASP A 32 -2.46 6.77 9.11
CA ASP A 32 -3.72 7.49 8.86
C ASP A 32 -4.36 7.12 7.51
N TYR A 33 -3.57 6.61 6.57
CA TYR A 33 -4.00 6.19 5.23
C TYR A 33 -3.99 4.66 5.06
N ASP A 34 -4.04 3.92 6.17
CA ASP A 34 -4.23 2.47 6.17
C ASP A 34 -5.69 2.10 5.83
N ASN A 35 -5.89 0.97 5.16
CA ASN A 35 -7.20 0.46 4.73
C ASN A 35 -8.02 1.49 3.93
N GLY A 36 -7.54 1.83 2.72
CA GLY A 36 -8.29 2.64 1.77
C GLY A 36 -7.67 2.63 0.37
N ILE A 37 -8.13 3.56 -0.47
CA ILE A 37 -7.75 3.70 -1.87
C ILE A 37 -6.88 4.93 -2.04
N LEU A 38 -5.71 4.75 -2.64
CA LEU A 38 -4.86 5.85 -3.10
C LEU A 38 -5.16 6.15 -4.56
N VAL A 39 -5.52 7.39 -4.86
CA VAL A 39 -5.83 7.88 -6.20
C VAL A 39 -4.73 8.85 -6.62
N SER A 40 -3.99 8.50 -7.66
CA SER A 40 -2.99 9.38 -8.26
C SER A 40 -3.63 10.30 -9.29
N SER A 41 -3.47 11.62 -9.13
CA SER A 41 -3.87 12.60 -10.15
C SER A 41 -2.78 12.67 -11.22
N GLU A 42 -2.93 11.90 -12.30
CA GLU A 42 -2.01 11.92 -13.44
C GLU A 42 -2.02 13.29 -14.13
N GLY A 43 -0.84 13.78 -14.52
CA GLY A 43 -0.69 15.11 -15.12
C GLY A 43 -0.29 16.19 -14.10
N GLY A 44 -0.79 17.40 -14.28
CA GLY A 44 -0.38 18.57 -13.50
C GLY A 44 -1.56 19.46 -13.12
N PRO A 45 -1.68 19.91 -11.85
CA PRO A 45 -0.75 19.67 -10.74
C PRO A 45 -0.74 18.21 -10.25
N ALA A 46 0.43 17.74 -9.80
CA ALA A 46 0.60 16.39 -9.28
C ALA A 46 0.11 16.30 -7.83
N SER A 47 -0.80 15.36 -7.56
CA SER A 47 -1.28 15.07 -6.22
C SER A 47 -1.66 13.60 -6.07
N VAL A 48 -1.75 13.16 -4.81
CA VAL A 48 -2.35 11.89 -4.44
C VAL A 48 -3.48 12.19 -3.47
N SER A 49 -4.61 11.52 -3.67
CA SER A 49 -5.76 11.57 -2.79
C SER A 49 -5.95 10.21 -2.11
N TYR A 50 -6.52 10.24 -0.91
CA TYR A 50 -6.94 9.07 -0.15
C TYR A 50 -8.47 9.02 -0.08
N ILE A 51 -9.02 7.82 -0.18
CA ILE A 51 -10.43 7.52 0.05
C ILE A 51 -10.47 6.37 1.06
N SER A 52 -11.15 6.56 2.20
CA SER A 52 -11.31 5.49 3.19
C SER A 52 -12.08 4.30 2.63
N ASP A 53 -11.86 3.09 3.17
CA ASP A 53 -12.54 1.88 2.72
C ASP A 53 -14.08 1.94 2.85
N ASP A 54 -14.58 2.71 3.80
CA ASP A 54 -16.02 2.98 3.95
C ASP A 54 -16.55 4.08 3.01
N TYR A 55 -15.67 4.69 2.20
CA TYR A 55 -15.94 5.78 1.26
C TYR A 55 -16.47 7.07 1.89
N MET A 56 -16.43 7.21 3.21
CA MET A 56 -16.97 8.37 3.93
C MET A 56 -15.98 9.53 4.02
N THR A 57 -14.68 9.22 3.94
CA THR A 57 -13.61 10.21 4.04
C THR A 57 -12.84 10.26 2.73
N VAL A 58 -12.70 11.48 2.19
CA VAL A 58 -11.81 11.77 1.06
C VAL A 58 -10.87 12.88 1.50
N GLU A 59 -9.57 12.63 1.38
CA GLU A 59 -8.55 13.63 1.63
C GLU A 59 -7.73 13.82 0.35
N ASN A 60 -7.65 15.06 -0.12
CA ASN A 60 -6.83 15.40 -1.29
C ASN A 60 -5.47 15.91 -0.84
N GLU A 61 -4.49 15.79 -1.74
CA GLU A 61 -3.14 16.34 -1.55
C GLU A 61 -2.41 15.77 -0.32
N ILE A 62 -2.65 14.50 0.01
CA ILE A 62 -2.14 13.84 1.23
C ILE A 62 -0.61 13.93 1.34
N TYR A 63 0.11 13.94 0.21
CA TYR A 63 1.55 14.18 0.20
C TYR A 63 1.94 15.54 0.77
N TYR A 64 1.28 16.58 0.30
CA TYR A 64 1.54 17.95 0.74
C TYR A 64 1.13 18.13 2.20
N ASN A 65 -0.04 17.60 2.58
CA ASN A 65 -0.54 17.71 3.95
C ASN A 65 0.44 17.09 4.97
N VAL A 66 1.05 15.95 4.62
CA VAL A 66 2.00 15.24 5.49
C VAL A 66 3.41 15.84 5.45
N ASN A 67 3.91 16.20 4.27
CA ASN A 67 5.33 16.53 4.08
C ASN A 67 5.60 18.03 3.91
N SER A 68 4.56 18.86 3.78
CA SER A 68 4.67 20.28 3.42
C SER A 68 5.52 20.52 2.15
N GLU A 69 5.49 19.57 1.22
CA GLU A 69 6.28 19.55 -0.03
C GLU A 69 5.34 19.25 -1.20
N ASN A 70 5.58 19.83 -2.38
CA ASN A 70 4.80 19.55 -3.59
C ASN A 70 5.43 18.44 -4.43
N LEU A 71 4.60 17.54 -4.99
CA LEU A 71 5.05 16.53 -5.97
C LEU A 71 5.37 17.13 -7.35
N GLY A 72 5.04 18.41 -7.56
CA GLY A 72 5.29 19.14 -8.80
C GLY A 72 4.19 18.93 -9.84
N VAL A 73 4.58 18.56 -11.06
CA VAL A 73 3.70 18.39 -12.23
C VAL A 73 4.10 17.15 -13.01
N TYR A 74 3.15 16.64 -13.78
CA TYR A 74 3.30 15.45 -14.62
C TYR A 74 3.60 14.17 -13.82
N LEU A 75 2.84 13.94 -12.75
CA LEU A 75 2.74 12.62 -12.14
C LEU A 75 2.22 11.65 -13.21
N GLN A 76 2.83 10.48 -13.30
CA GLN A 76 2.51 9.44 -14.29
C GLN A 76 1.83 8.23 -13.67
N SER A 77 2.40 7.73 -12.58
CA SER A 77 1.84 6.57 -11.90
C SER A 77 2.32 6.48 -10.47
N ILE A 78 1.70 5.55 -9.73
CA ILE A 78 2.15 5.11 -8.42
C ILE A 78 2.35 3.59 -8.46
N GLY A 79 3.47 3.11 -7.93
CA GLY A 79 3.75 1.69 -7.76
C GLY A 79 4.02 1.34 -6.31
N PHE A 80 3.82 0.08 -5.94
CA PHE A 80 3.93 -0.37 -4.55
C PHE A 80 4.93 -1.52 -4.41
N ASN A 81 5.68 -1.52 -3.31
CA ASN A 81 6.52 -2.64 -2.90
C ASN A 81 6.58 -2.71 -1.37
N GLY A 82 5.88 -3.69 -0.79
CA GLY A 82 5.66 -3.75 0.65
C GLY A 82 4.96 -2.49 1.16
N ASP A 83 5.57 -1.85 2.16
CA ASP A 83 5.04 -0.66 2.83
C ASP A 83 5.38 0.64 2.10
N LEU A 84 6.07 0.57 0.96
CA LEU A 84 6.48 1.74 0.20
C LEU A 84 5.60 1.97 -1.01
N ALA A 85 5.25 3.24 -1.22
CA ALA A 85 4.69 3.73 -2.46
C ALA A 85 5.73 4.59 -3.20
N TYR A 86 5.80 4.40 -4.52
CA TYR A 86 6.73 5.03 -5.43
C TYR A 86 5.93 5.89 -6.38
N ILE A 87 6.03 7.20 -6.25
CA ILE A 87 5.28 8.19 -7.03
C ILE A 87 6.20 8.67 -8.15
N ILE A 88 5.82 8.41 -9.39
CA ILE A 88 6.65 8.64 -10.58
C ILE A 88 6.24 9.96 -11.24
N SER A 89 7.18 10.88 -11.39
CA SER A 89 6.97 12.17 -12.07
C SER A 89 7.90 12.31 -13.28
N ASP A 90 7.29 12.49 -14.46
CA ASP A 90 8.00 12.56 -15.74
C ASP A 90 8.88 13.81 -15.83
N ASN A 91 8.27 15.00 -15.78
CA ASN A 91 8.98 16.26 -16.00
C ASN A 91 10.02 16.58 -14.92
N ALA A 92 9.84 16.05 -13.71
CA ALA A 92 10.81 16.18 -12.64
C ALA A 92 11.94 15.14 -12.73
N ASN A 93 11.80 14.11 -13.56
CA ASN A 93 12.71 12.96 -13.64
C ASN A 93 12.97 12.34 -12.26
N THR A 94 11.92 12.23 -11.46
CA THR A 94 12.03 11.76 -10.08
C THR A 94 11.04 10.63 -9.80
N ILE A 95 11.42 9.81 -8.81
CA ILE A 95 10.52 8.91 -8.11
C ILE A 95 10.58 9.27 -6.63
N THR A 96 9.49 9.82 -6.12
CA THR A 96 9.32 10.11 -4.70
C THR A 96 8.88 8.84 -3.99
N VAL A 97 9.60 8.44 -2.96
CA VAL A 97 9.32 7.22 -2.19
C VAL A 97 8.74 7.63 -0.84
N VAL A 98 7.56 7.11 -0.51
CA VAL A 98 6.86 7.36 0.76
C VAL A 98 6.51 6.04 1.44
N ASN A 99 6.30 6.06 2.76
CA ASN A 99 5.55 4.99 3.41
C ASN A 99 4.08 5.09 2.98
N ARG A 100 3.47 4.01 2.50
CA ARG A 100 2.13 4.04 1.90
C ARG A 100 0.99 4.28 2.90
N TYR A 101 1.23 4.06 4.19
CA TYR A 101 0.21 4.18 5.25
C TYR A 101 0.30 5.53 5.98
N THR A 102 1.49 6.10 6.13
CA THR A 102 1.68 7.43 6.76
C THR A 102 1.91 8.55 5.74
N PHE A 103 2.20 8.20 4.50
CA PHE A 103 2.58 9.11 3.41
C PHE A 103 3.82 9.98 3.66
N LEU A 104 4.59 9.70 4.72
CA LEU A 104 5.86 10.37 5.01
C LEU A 104 6.93 10.00 3.96
N LYS A 105 7.55 11.02 3.37
CA LYS A 105 8.68 10.89 2.42
C LYS A 105 9.84 10.18 3.09
N GLN A 106 10.33 9.13 2.43
CA GLN A 106 11.47 8.31 2.85
C GLN A 106 12.70 8.57 1.99
N ALA A 107 12.50 8.75 0.68
CA ALA A 107 13.59 8.97 -0.27
C ALA A 107 13.11 9.62 -1.57
N GLU A 108 14.07 10.00 -2.40
CA GLU A 108 13.83 10.45 -3.77
C GLU A 108 14.90 9.84 -4.68
N ILE A 109 14.47 9.29 -5.82
CA ILE A 109 15.36 8.72 -6.83
C ILE A 109 15.31 9.63 -8.06
N SER A 110 16.46 10.16 -8.48
CA SER A 110 16.57 11.05 -9.65
C SER A 110 17.68 10.65 -10.63
N THR A 111 18.49 9.64 -10.29
CA THR A 111 19.61 9.20 -11.13
C THR A 111 19.15 8.21 -12.19
N GLY A 112 19.54 8.44 -13.45
CA GLY A 112 19.24 7.53 -14.56
C GLY A 112 17.80 7.58 -15.06
N LEU A 113 17.02 8.58 -14.61
CA LEU A 113 15.66 8.85 -15.08
C LEU A 113 15.69 9.97 -16.11
N LEU A 114 14.93 9.80 -17.19
CA LEU A 114 14.87 10.75 -18.31
C LEU A 114 13.46 11.21 -18.64
N THR A 115 12.49 10.30 -18.50
CA THR A 115 11.05 10.51 -18.70
C THR A 115 10.27 9.33 -18.09
N PRO A 116 10.38 9.09 -16.78
CA PRO A 116 9.89 7.86 -16.17
C PRO A 116 8.35 7.75 -16.22
N ARG A 117 7.83 6.53 -16.40
CA ARG A 117 6.39 6.27 -16.61
C ARG A 117 5.79 5.29 -15.61
N TYR A 118 6.25 4.04 -15.61
CA TYR A 118 5.72 2.98 -14.75
C TYR A 118 6.86 2.26 -14.05
N ILE A 119 6.58 1.71 -12.85
CA ILE A 119 7.52 0.90 -12.09
C ILE A 119 6.95 -0.50 -11.83
N THR A 120 7.81 -1.52 -11.86
CA THR A 120 7.51 -2.86 -11.36
C THR A 120 8.68 -3.40 -10.56
N PHE A 121 8.42 -4.39 -9.70
CA PHE A 121 9.41 -4.95 -8.79
C PHE A 121 9.57 -6.46 -9.00
N LEU A 122 10.82 -6.92 -9.08
CA LEU A 122 11.14 -8.34 -9.20
C LEU A 122 12.52 -8.62 -8.61
N ASN A 123 12.66 -9.69 -7.83
CA ASN A 123 13.94 -10.17 -7.27
C ASN A 123 14.76 -9.08 -6.56
N GLY A 124 14.08 -8.24 -5.75
CA GLY A 124 14.71 -7.15 -5.01
C GLY A 124 15.15 -5.95 -5.87
N LYS A 125 14.69 -5.85 -7.12
CA LYS A 125 14.99 -4.75 -8.04
C LYS A 125 13.72 -4.06 -8.50
N GLY A 126 13.78 -2.73 -8.63
CA GLY A 126 12.78 -1.92 -9.30
C GLY A 126 13.17 -1.67 -10.76
N TYR A 127 12.21 -1.82 -11.68
CA TYR A 127 12.37 -1.58 -13.10
C TYR A 127 11.43 -0.46 -13.53
N VAL A 128 11.98 0.59 -14.12
CA VAL A 128 11.24 1.81 -14.48
C VAL A 128 11.30 2.04 -15.98
N THR A 129 10.14 2.16 -16.61
CA THR A 129 10.06 2.50 -18.03
C THR A 129 10.28 4.00 -18.24
N ASN A 130 10.99 4.37 -19.30
CA ASN A 130 11.15 5.77 -19.74
C ASN A 130 10.53 5.93 -21.13
N TRP A 131 10.02 7.12 -21.46
CA TRP A 131 9.41 7.39 -22.78
C TRP A 131 10.23 8.34 -23.67
N GLY A 132 10.40 7.98 -24.93
CA GLY A 132 10.64 8.98 -25.99
C GLY A 132 12.03 9.63 -26.00
N ARG A 133 13.05 9.02 -25.39
CA ARG A 133 14.43 9.49 -25.50
C ARG A 133 15.32 8.40 -26.09
N TRP A 134 15.72 8.60 -27.35
CA TRP A 134 16.73 7.82 -28.07
C TRP A 134 18.06 8.57 -28.05
#